data_AF-A0A968MZC7-F1
#
_entry.id   AF-A0A968MZC7-F1
#
_cell.length_a   1.000
_cell.length_b   1.000
_cell.length_c   1.000
_cell.angle_alpha   90.00
_cell.angle_beta   90.00
_cell.angle_gamma   90.00
#
_symmetry.space_group_name_H-M   'P 1'
#
loop_
_entity.id
_entity.type
_entity.pdbx_description
1 polymer ?
#
loop_
_entity_poly.entity_id
_entity_poly.type
_entity_poly.pdbx_seq_one_letter_code
_entity_poly.pdbx_strand_id
1 'polypeptide(L)'
;MDRRKFINTTAMASGAILTAPVVLGNVASTSPIEINPDWNGKTTPLNHTWEGLGNIDQMRWILRGDTQNQLDVFRDELGLKHVRAVGHF
;
A
#
# COMPACT_ATOMS: atom_id res chain seq x y z
N MET A 1 -28.31 -12.86 0.49
CA MET A 1 -27.71 -11.61 -0.03
C MET A 1 -26.62 -12.00 -1.01
N ASP A 2 -26.79 -11.67 -2.28
CA ASP A 2 -26.02 -12.25 -3.40
C ASP A 2 -24.66 -11.56 -3.55
N ARG A 3 -23.55 -12.29 -3.35
CA ARG A 3 -22.17 -11.75 -3.31
C ARG A 3 -21.81 -10.97 -4.57
N ARG A 4 -22.37 -11.33 -5.72
CA ARG A 4 -22.13 -10.62 -7.00
C ARG A 4 -22.76 -9.24 -7.04
N LYS A 5 -23.90 -9.04 -6.36
CA LYS A 5 -24.52 -7.71 -6.24
C LYS A 5 -23.70 -6.78 -5.35
N PHE A 6 -23.11 -7.33 -4.28
CA PHE A 6 -22.23 -6.54 -3.39
C PHE A 6 -21.00 -6.03 -4.14
N ILE A 7 -20.28 -6.90 -4.87
CA ILE A 7 -19.09 -6.53 -5.64
C ILE A 7 -19.40 -5.44 -6.68
N ASN A 8 -20.52 -5.54 -7.39
CA ASN A 8 -20.90 -4.53 -8.37
C ASN A 8 -21.24 -3.18 -7.72
N THR A 9 -21.86 -3.18 -6.53
CA THR A 9 -22.13 -1.95 -5.78
C THR A 9 -20.85 -1.33 -5.20
N THR A 10 -19.87 -2.14 -4.76
CA THR A 10 -18.59 -1.61 -4.25
C THR A 10 -17.69 -1.10 -5.38
N ALA A 11 -17.64 -1.77 -6.53
CA ALA A 11 -16.87 -1.30 -7.70
C ALA A 11 -17.39 0.04 -8.23
N MET A 12 -18.71 0.24 -8.22
CA MET A 12 -19.35 1.52 -8.55
C MET A 12 -19.02 2.63 -7.53
N ALA A 13 -18.89 2.28 -6.25
CA ALA A 13 -18.52 3.24 -5.20
C ALA A 13 -17.03 3.64 -5.25
N SER A 14 -16.14 2.72 -5.62
CA SER A 14 -14.71 3.02 -5.84
C SER A 14 -14.46 3.88 -7.09
N GLY A 15 -15.32 3.77 -8.11
CA GLY A 15 -15.27 4.64 -9.29
C GLY A 15 -15.65 6.10 -9.00
N ALA A 16 -16.45 6.36 -7.97
CA ALA A 16 -16.93 7.71 -7.62
C ALA A 16 -15.99 8.48 -6.68
N ILE A 17 -15.04 7.82 -6.01
CA ILE A 17 -14.11 8.50 -5.09
C ILE A 17 -12.88 9.05 -5.83
N LEU A 18 -12.56 8.52 -7.02
CA LEU A 18 -11.51 9.07 -7.88
C LEU A 18 -11.93 10.38 -8.60
N THR A 19 -13.18 10.82 -8.44
CA THR A 19 -13.72 12.06 -9.07
C THR A 19 -13.75 13.27 -8.15
N ALA A 20 -13.15 13.25 -6.97
CA ALA A 20 -12.90 14.49 -6.23
C ALA A 20 -11.66 15.18 -6.82
N PRO A 21 -11.78 16.33 -7.50
CA PRO A 21 -10.62 17.03 -8.02
C PRO A 21 -9.81 17.57 -6.85
N VAL A 22 -8.65 16.98 -6.59
CA VAL A 22 -7.57 17.70 -5.90
C VAL A 22 -7.15 18.79 -6.88
N VAL A 23 -7.49 20.04 -6.57
CA VAL A 23 -6.98 21.21 -7.28
C VAL A 23 -5.51 21.37 -6.90
N LEU A 24 -4.65 20.63 -7.60
CA LEU A 24 -3.23 20.94 -7.75
C LEU A 24 -3.08 21.52 -9.17
N GLY A 25 -2.55 22.73 -9.25
CA GLY A 25 -2.45 23.50 -10.48
C GLY A 25 -1.80 22.75 -11.65
N ASN A 26 -2.15 23.23 -12.85
CA ASN A 26 -1.88 22.71 -14.20
C ASN A 26 -2.86 21.63 -14.67
N VAL A 27 -3.83 22.07 -15.48
CA VAL A 27 -4.80 21.24 -16.19
C VAL A 27 -4.06 20.43 -17.27
N ALA A 28 -3.59 19.24 -16.88
CA ALA A 28 -3.10 18.24 -17.83
C ALA A 28 -4.28 17.74 -18.69
N SER A 29 -4.03 17.53 -19.99
CA SER A 29 -5.02 17.02 -20.94
C SER A 29 -5.67 15.73 -20.45
N THR A 30 -7.01 15.72 -20.36
CA THR A 30 -7.86 14.62 -19.89
C THR A 30 -8.04 13.49 -20.93
N SER A 31 -6.96 13.06 -21.57
CA SER A 31 -7.01 11.79 -22.31
C SER A 31 -6.88 10.63 -21.32
N PRO A 32 -7.76 9.62 -21.36
CA PRO A 32 -7.66 8.47 -20.48
C PRO A 32 -6.33 7.74 -20.73
N ILE A 33 -5.60 7.43 -19.65
CA ILE A 33 -4.40 6.61 -19.73
C ILE A 33 -4.84 5.16 -19.92
N GLU A 34 -4.58 4.60 -21.11
CA GLU A 34 -4.77 3.17 -21.37
C GLU A 34 -3.50 2.40 -20.97
N ILE A 35 -3.60 1.51 -19.99
CA ILE A 35 -2.50 0.67 -19.51
C ILE A 35 -2.71 -0.75 -20.04
N ASN A 36 -1.87 -1.17 -20.98
CA ASN A 36 -1.84 -2.55 -21.49
C ASN A 36 -0.52 -3.23 -21.08
N PRO A 37 -0.46 -3.92 -19.93
CA PRO A 37 0.76 -4.55 -19.44
C PRO A 37 1.21 -5.68 -20.37
N ASP A 38 2.49 -5.66 -20.75
CA ASP A 38 3.11 -6.75 -21.49
C ASP A 38 3.52 -7.88 -20.55
N TRP A 39 2.70 -8.92 -20.49
CA TRP A 39 2.94 -10.10 -19.66
C TRP A 39 3.97 -11.08 -20.25
N ASN A 40 4.30 -10.95 -21.54
CA ASN A 40 5.19 -11.88 -22.25
C ASN A 40 6.58 -11.27 -22.55
N GLY A 41 6.73 -9.96 -22.30
CA GLY A 41 7.96 -9.22 -22.49
C GLY A 41 9.11 -9.65 -21.56
N LYS A 42 10.29 -9.12 -21.84
CA LYS A 42 11.48 -9.35 -21.01
C LYS A 42 11.25 -8.80 -19.61
N THR A 43 11.29 -9.68 -18.61
CA THR A 43 11.12 -9.29 -17.21
C THR A 43 12.39 -8.64 -16.66
N THR A 44 12.21 -7.63 -15.81
CA THR A 44 13.27 -7.11 -14.95
C THR A 44 12.85 -7.39 -13.51
N PRO A 45 13.73 -7.98 -12.67
CA PRO A 45 13.42 -8.17 -11.27
C PRO A 45 13.05 -6.84 -10.62
N LEU A 46 11.97 -6.85 -9.84
CA LEU A 46 11.61 -5.69 -9.02
C LEU A 46 12.65 -5.58 -7.90
N ASN A 47 13.51 -4.57 -7.98
CA ASN A 47 14.43 -4.25 -6.90
C ASN A 47 13.68 -3.50 -5.80
N HIS A 48 13.08 -4.24 -4.86
CA HIS A 48 12.35 -3.66 -3.74
C HIS A 48 13.32 -3.32 -2.61
N THR A 49 13.86 -2.10 -2.63
CA THR A 49 14.87 -1.61 -1.67
C THR A 49 14.39 -1.56 -0.22
N TRP A 50 13.08 -1.68 0.01
CA TRP A 50 12.45 -1.61 1.33
C TRP A 50 11.94 -2.98 1.82
N GLU A 51 12.21 -4.05 1.07
CA GLU A 51 11.82 -5.40 1.47
C GLU A 51 12.44 -5.77 2.82
N GLY A 52 11.59 -6.16 3.77
CA GLY A 52 12.01 -6.55 5.11
C GLY A 52 12.38 -5.38 6.04
N LEU A 53 12.14 -4.11 5.67
CA LEU A 53 12.27 -2.97 6.59
C LEU A 53 10.90 -2.44 7.03
N GLY A 54 10.66 -2.43 8.34
CA GLY A 54 9.49 -1.84 8.97
C GLY A 54 9.85 -0.53 9.64
N ASN A 55 8.86 0.36 9.80
CA ASN A 55 9.06 1.65 10.46
C ASN A 55 8.11 1.78 11.66
N ILE A 56 8.67 2.10 12.82
CA ILE A 56 7.94 2.46 14.04
C ILE A 56 8.28 3.92 14.33
N ASP A 57 7.27 4.71 14.67
CA ASP A 57 7.47 6.14 14.92
C ASP A 57 8.43 6.39 16.10
N GLN A 58 8.17 5.78 17.26
CA GLN A 58 9.00 5.96 18.45
C GLN A 58 9.38 4.64 19.12
N MET A 59 10.63 4.53 19.59
CA MET A 59 11.12 3.33 20.30
C MET A 59 10.24 2.93 21.50
N ARG A 60 9.61 3.89 22.19
CA ARG A 60 8.71 3.58 23.32
C ARG A 60 7.55 2.63 22.95
N TRP A 61 7.19 2.54 21.68
CA TRP A 61 6.08 1.72 21.20
C TRP A 61 6.49 0.25 20.99
N ILE A 62 7.78 -0.05 20.80
CA ILE A 62 8.28 -1.43 20.61
C ILE A 62 7.92 -2.35 21.78
N LEU A 63 7.82 -1.79 23.00
CA LEU A 63 7.51 -2.57 24.20
C LEU A 63 6.01 -2.82 24.39
N ARG A 64 5.15 -2.19 23.58
CA ARG A 64 3.71 -2.41 23.69
C ARG A 64 3.34 -3.75 23.07
N GLY A 65 2.52 -4.54 23.77
CA GLY A 65 2.12 -5.87 23.31
C GLY A 65 1.39 -5.87 21.96
N ASP A 66 0.59 -4.83 21.67
CA ASP A 66 -0.08 -4.69 20.37
C ASP A 66 0.91 -4.46 19.23
N THR A 67 1.96 -3.67 19.46
CA THR A 67 3.03 -3.46 18.49
C THR A 67 3.85 -4.73 18.28
N GLN A 68 4.14 -5.48 19.34
CA GLN A 68 4.84 -6.77 19.23
C GLN A 68 4.06 -7.78 18.40
N ASN A 69 2.74 -7.90 18.65
CA ASN A 69 1.88 -8.79 17.86
C ASN A 69 1.89 -8.41 16.37
N GLN A 70 1.88 -7.11 16.04
CA GLN A 70 1.99 -6.65 14.65
C GLN A 70 3.36 -6.96 14.04
N LEU A 71 4.44 -6.82 14.81
CA LEU A 71 5.78 -7.17 14.37
C LEU A 71 5.93 -8.67 14.11
N ASP A 72 5.30 -9.52 14.91
CA ASP A 72 5.28 -10.97 14.68
C ASP A 72 4.57 -11.31 13.37
N VAL A 73 3.39 -10.73 13.12
CA VAL A 73 2.67 -10.91 11.84
C VAL A 73 3.51 -10.43 10.67
N PHE A 74 4.14 -9.26 10.77
CA PHE A 74 4.99 -8.75 9.69
C PHE A 74 6.27 -9.56 9.47
N ARG A 75 6.85 -10.15 10.51
CA ARG A 75 7.97 -11.08 10.37
C ARG A 75 7.53 -12.32 9.60
N ASP A 76 6.41 -12.91 10.01
CA ASP A 76 5.98 -14.21 9.53
C ASP A 76 5.36 -14.15 8.13
N GLU A 77 4.62 -13.07 7.81
CA GLU A 77 3.91 -12.92 6.54
C GLU A 77 4.63 -12.05 5.50
N LEU A 78 5.33 -10.99 5.94
CA LEU A 78 5.95 -10.00 5.06
C LEU A 78 7.48 -10.07 5.04
N GLY A 79 8.06 -11.02 5.78
CA GLY A 79 9.52 -11.20 5.84
C GLY A 79 10.24 -10.00 6.47
N LEU A 80 9.61 -9.32 7.43
CA LEU A 80 10.24 -8.23 8.19
C LEU A 80 11.52 -8.72 8.90
N LYS A 81 12.63 -8.03 8.65
CA LYS A 81 13.96 -8.34 9.24
C LYS A 81 14.50 -7.21 10.08
N HIS A 82 14.19 -5.97 9.71
CA HIS A 82 14.74 -4.78 10.33
C HIS A 82 13.62 -3.81 10.68
N VAL A 83 13.76 -3.11 11.81
CA VAL A 83 12.85 -2.05 12.22
C VAL A 83 13.64 -0.75 12.36
N ARG A 84 13.23 0.28 11.65
CA ARG A 84 13.63 1.65 11.90
C ARG A 84 12.71 2.24 12.96
N ALA A 85 13.30 2.72 14.06
CA ALA A 85 12.58 3.45 15.09
C ALA A 85 13.28 4.78 15.36
N VAL A 86 12.50 5.85 15.61
CA VAL A 86 13.01 7.18 15.96
C VAL A 86 12.82 7.40 17.48
N GLY A 87 13.46 8.43 18.04
CA GLY A 87 13.23 8.85 19.43
C GLY A 87 13.85 7.93 20.49
N HIS A 88 15.18 7.82 20.47
CA HIS A 88 15.95 7.07 21.49
C HIS A 88 16.16 7.87 22.80
N PHE A 89 15.42 8.97 22.98
CA PHE A 89 15.64 10.00 24.00
C PHE A 89 14.37 10.30 24.78
#